data_AF-A0A3B9HXD6-F1
#
_entry.id   AF-A0A3B9HXD6-F1
#
_cell.length_a   1.000
_cell.length_b   1.000
_cell.length_c   1.000
_cell.angle_alpha   90.00
_cell.angle_beta   90.00
_cell.angle_gamma   90.00
#
_symmetry.space_group_name_H-M   'P 1'
#
loop_
_entity.id
_entity.type
_entity.pdbx_description
1 polymer ?
#
loop_
_entity_poly.entity_id
_entity_poly.type
_entity_poly.pdbx_seq_one_letter_code
_entity_poly.pdbx_strand_id
1 'polypeptide(L)'
;MDNDFEKIKKIVADILQVDEKAVTIETSLTDLGADSLDITELLMEFEEHFEIEIPTEDTEKFITIKDALDYTTAKKAEKSAEVYGRKNYRC
;
A
#
# COMPACT_ATOMS: atom_id res chain seq x y z
N MET A 1 -4.82 5.30 15.84
CA MET A 1 -4.91 4.25 14.80
C MET A 1 -5.12 4.94 13.46
N ASP A 2 -4.46 6.08 13.24
CA ASP A 2 -4.83 7.06 12.21
C ASP A 2 -3.64 7.43 11.31
N ASN A 3 -2.46 6.86 11.56
CA ASN A 3 -1.22 7.25 10.88
C ASN A 3 -1.03 6.60 9.51
N ASP A 4 -1.51 5.37 9.30
CA ASP A 4 -1.21 4.64 8.06
C ASP A 4 -2.05 5.18 6.90
N PHE A 5 -3.33 5.49 7.15
CA PHE A 5 -4.19 6.17 6.18
C PHE A 5 -3.65 7.55 5.82
N GLU A 6 -3.33 8.39 6.80
CA GLU A 6 -2.82 9.75 6.56
C GLU A 6 -1.51 9.75 5.77
N LYS A 7 -0.61 8.79 6.05
CA LYS A 7 0.62 8.62 5.26
C LYS A 7 0.35 8.20 3.83
N ILE A 8 -0.47 7.16 3.63
CA ILE A 8 -0.86 6.69 2.29
C ILE A 8 -1.48 7.83 1.50
N LYS A 9 -2.42 8.52 2.13
CA LYS A 9 -3.13 9.66 1.59
C LYS A 9 -2.19 10.78 1.14
N LYS A 10 -1.19 11.10 1.97
CA LYS A 10 -0.22 12.15 1.68
C LYS A 10 0.70 11.77 0.51
N ILE A 11 1.21 10.54 0.50
CA ILE A 11 2.03 10.01 -0.59
C ILE A 11 1.26 10.04 -1.92
N VAL A 12 -0.01 9.60 -1.90
CA VAL A 12 -0.90 9.64 -3.07
C VAL A 12 -1.15 11.08 -3.54
N ALA A 13 -1.43 11.99 -2.61
CA ALA A 13 -1.65 13.40 -2.92
C ALA A 13 -0.40 14.06 -3.52
N ASP A 14 0.79 13.74 -3.02
CA ASP A 14 2.06 14.28 -3.51
C ASP A 14 2.41 13.76 -4.91
N ILE A 15 2.23 12.45 -5.18
CA ILE A 15 2.52 11.84 -6.49
C ILE A 15 1.52 12.28 -7.55
N LEU A 16 0.21 12.20 -7.25
CA LEU A 16 -0.84 12.57 -8.20
C LEU A 16 -1.08 14.09 -8.28
N GLN A 17 -0.41 14.88 -7.42
CA GLN A 17 -0.61 16.33 -7.27
C GLN A 17 -2.08 16.72 -7.07
N VAL A 18 -2.82 15.91 -6.31
CA VAL A 18 -4.23 16.12 -5.97
C VAL A 18 -4.38 16.61 -4.53
N ASP A 19 -5.51 17.24 -4.22
CA ASP A 19 -5.82 17.63 -2.83
C ASP A 19 -6.06 16.36 -1.99
N GLU A 20 -5.42 16.27 -0.83
CA GLU A 20 -5.69 15.23 0.16
C GLU A 20 -7.20 15.07 0.40
N LYS A 21 -7.99 16.14 0.40
CA LYS A 21 -9.44 16.06 0.60
C LYS A 21 -10.18 15.26 -0.49
N ALA A 22 -9.63 15.19 -1.70
CA ALA A 22 -10.18 14.38 -2.79
C ALA A 22 -9.85 12.89 -2.63
N VAL A 23 -8.81 12.57 -1.87
CA VAL A 23 -8.39 11.19 -1.59
C VAL A 23 -9.26 10.63 -0.46
N THR A 24 -10.27 9.86 -0.83
CA THR A 24 -11.13 9.13 0.12
C THR A 24 -10.87 7.64 0.05
N ILE A 25 -11.32 6.92 1.08
CA ILE A 25 -11.16 5.46 1.20
C ILE A 25 -11.85 4.75 0.03
N GLU A 26 -12.95 5.30 -0.48
CA GLU A 26 -13.74 4.73 -1.58
C GLU A 26 -13.26 5.18 -2.97
N THR A 27 -12.41 6.21 -3.04
CA THR A 27 -11.89 6.70 -4.33
C THR A 27 -10.87 5.71 -4.89
N SER A 28 -10.97 5.39 -6.17
CA SER A 28 -9.94 4.61 -6.86
C SER A 28 -8.78 5.51 -7.29
N LEU A 29 -7.57 4.97 -7.26
CA LEU A 29 -6.38 5.66 -7.74
C LEU A 29 -6.54 6.03 -9.22
N THR A 30 -7.17 5.15 -10.00
CA THR A 30 -7.51 5.38 -11.41
C THR A 30 -8.49 6.54 -11.62
N ASP A 31 -9.41 6.80 -10.69
CA ASP A 31 -10.38 7.91 -10.76
C ASP A 31 -9.72 9.25 -10.37
N LEU A 32 -8.68 9.21 -9.54
CA LEU A 32 -7.79 10.34 -9.27
C LEU A 32 -6.84 10.67 -10.43
N GLY A 33 -6.85 9.85 -11.48
CA GLY A 33 -5.98 10.02 -12.65
C GLY A 33 -4.62 9.33 -12.52
N ALA A 34 -4.45 8.40 -11.59
CA ALA A 34 -3.26 7.56 -11.54
C ALA A 34 -3.19 6.68 -12.79
N ASP A 35 -2.12 6.85 -13.56
CA ASP A 35 -1.77 5.94 -14.64
C ASP A 35 -0.98 4.74 -14.09
N SER A 36 -0.80 3.72 -14.91
CA SER A 36 -0.01 2.52 -14.61
C SER A 36 1.39 2.82 -14.07
N LEU A 37 2.02 3.92 -14.51
CA LEU A 37 3.31 4.40 -13.99
C LEU A 37 3.20 4.98 -12.58
N ASP A 38 2.18 5.79 -12.31
CA ASP A 38 1.97 6.40 -10.99
C ASP A 38 1.71 5.31 -9.94
N ILE A 39 0.97 4.26 -10.30
CA ILE A 39 0.74 3.09 -9.44
C ILE A 39 2.06 2.40 -9.10
N THR A 40 2.97 2.24 -10.06
CA THR A 40 4.29 1.64 -9.80
C THR A 40 5.17 2.50 -8.89
N GLU A 41 5.15 3.83 -9.03
CA GLU A 41 5.86 4.74 -8.11
C GLU A 41 5.27 4.71 -6.70
N LEU A 42 3.93 4.73 -6.59
CA LEU A 42 3.23 4.64 -5.31
C LEU A 42 3.61 3.38 -4.54
N LEU A 43 3.69 2.26 -5.24
CA LEU A 43 4.05 0.97 -4.65
C LEU A 43 5.48 0.98 -4.14
N MET A 44 6.44 1.45 -4.93
CA MET A 44 7.82 1.55 -4.47
C MET A 44 7.95 2.42 -3.21
N GLU A 45 7.27 3.56 -3.19
CA GLU A 45 7.26 4.46 -2.03
C GLU A 45 6.62 3.78 -0.81
N PHE A 46 5.54 3.01 -1.00
CA PHE A 46 4.92 2.23 0.08
C PHE A 46 5.79 1.08 0.57
N GLU A 47 6.44 0.34 -0.32
CA GLU A 47 7.37 -0.73 0.03
C GLU A 47 8.51 -0.19 0.90
N GLU A 48 9.09 0.94 0.52
CA GLU A 48 10.16 1.60 1.28
C GLU A 48 9.65 2.17 2.61
N HIS A 49 8.53 2.91 2.61
CA HIS A 49 8.02 3.56 3.83
C HIS A 49 7.48 2.59 4.87
N PHE A 50 6.88 1.47 4.44
CA PHE A 50 6.29 0.47 5.33
C PHE A 50 7.17 -0.77 5.48
N GLU A 51 8.31 -0.83 4.80
CA GLU A 51 9.20 -1.99 4.70
C GLU A 51 8.44 -3.27 4.35
N ILE A 52 7.48 -3.22 3.43
CA ILE A 52 6.73 -4.40 2.98
C ILE A 52 7.15 -4.79 1.57
N GLU A 53 6.94 -6.04 1.19
CA GLU A 53 7.05 -6.47 -0.21
C GLU A 53 5.63 -6.59 -0.78
N ILE A 54 5.36 -5.85 -1.84
CA ILE A 54 4.11 -5.89 -2.59
C ILE A 54 4.43 -6.44 -3.98
N PRO A 55 4.05 -7.69 -4.28
CA PRO A 55 4.29 -8.26 -5.60
C PRO A 55 3.62 -7.41 -6.67
N THR A 56 4.29 -7.19 -7.81
CA THR A 56 3.69 -6.49 -8.95
C THR A 56 2.42 -7.17 -9.47
N GLU A 57 2.24 -8.47 -9.21
CA GLU A 57 1.00 -9.20 -9.56
C GLU A 57 -0.20 -8.77 -8.72
N ASP A 58 0.03 -8.26 -7.50
CA ASP A 58 -1.02 -7.75 -6.62
C ASP A 58 -1.30 -6.26 -6.87
N THR A 59 -0.54 -5.57 -7.73
CA THR A 59 -0.82 -4.18 -8.15
C THR A 59 -2.24 -4.01 -8.66
N GLU A 60 -2.76 -5.00 -9.39
CA GLU A 60 -4.11 -4.98 -9.95
C GLU A 60 -5.21 -5.03 -8.87
N LYS A 61 -4.87 -5.41 -7.64
CA LYS A 61 -5.78 -5.38 -6.48
C LYS A 61 -5.66 -4.08 -5.69
N PHE A 62 -4.61 -3.29 -5.92
CA PHE A 62 -4.42 -1.95 -5.36
C PHE A 62 -5.17 -0.90 -6.20
N ILE A 63 -6.48 -1.08 -6.36
CA ILE A 63 -7.30 -0.16 -7.15
C ILE A 63 -7.79 1.02 -6.30
N THR A 64 -8.12 0.76 -5.02
CA THR A 64 -8.63 1.79 -4.10
C THR A 64 -7.69 2.06 -2.94
N ILE A 65 -7.83 3.24 -2.33
CA ILE A 65 -7.08 3.60 -1.12
C ILE A 65 -7.40 2.62 0.01
N LYS A 66 -8.64 2.12 0.08
CA LYS A 66 -9.04 1.08 1.02
C LYS A 66 -8.22 -0.18 0.86
N ASP A 67 -8.08 -0.67 -0.37
CA ASP A 67 -7.32 -1.89 -0.64
C ASP A 67 -5.87 -1.72 -0.21
N ALA A 68 -5.28 -0.55 -0.47
CA ALA A 68 -3.91 -0.26 -0.05
C ALA A 68 -3.74 -0.27 1.49
N LEU A 69 -4.70 0.28 2.20
CA LEU A 69 -4.78 0.29 3.67
C LEU A 69 -4.94 -1.12 4.25
N ASP A 70 -5.88 -1.87 3.71
CA ASP A 70 -6.17 -3.24 4.14
C ASP A 70 -4.94 -4.13 3.87
N TYR A 71 -4.28 -3.95 2.72
CA TYR A 71 -3.09 -4.70 2.36
C TYR A 71 -1.86 -4.35 3.21
N THR A 72 -1.58 -3.06 3.45
CA THR A 72 -0.49 -2.65 4.36
C THR A 72 -0.72 -3.17 5.77
N THR A 73 -1.96 -3.14 6.26
CA THR A 73 -2.31 -3.68 7.58
C THR A 73 -2.16 -5.20 7.62
N ALA A 74 -2.61 -5.91 6.58
CA ALA A 74 -2.46 -7.36 6.46
C ALA A 74 -0.98 -7.78 6.35
N LYS A 75 -0.17 -7.10 5.53
CA LYS A 75 1.26 -7.40 5.38
C LYS A 75 2.07 -7.07 6.62
N LYS A 76 1.77 -5.98 7.34
CA LYS A 76 2.35 -5.74 8.67
C LYS A 76 2.06 -6.89 9.63
N ALA A 77 0.86 -7.48 9.58
CA ALA A 77 0.52 -8.65 10.37
C ALA A 77 1.26 -9.92 9.90
N GLU A 78 1.36 -10.19 8.59
CA GLU A 78 2.08 -11.35 8.04
C GLU A 78 3.60 -11.28 8.24
N LYS A 79 4.22 -10.09 8.13
CA LYS A 79 5.66 -9.89 8.39
C LYS A 79 6.03 -10.28 9.83
N SER A 80 5.09 -10.17 10.77
CA SER A 80 5.26 -10.67 12.14
C SER A 80 5.14 -12.20 12.26
N ALA A 81 4.41 -12.86 11.34
CA ALA A 81 4.18 -14.30 11.33
C ALA A 81 5.30 -15.09 10.61
N GLU A 82 5.83 -14.58 9.50
CA GLU A 82 6.88 -15.30 8.74
C GLU A 82 8.22 -15.36 9.49
N VAL A 83 8.52 -14.35 10.30
CA VAL A 83 9.70 -14.34 11.19
C VAL A 83 9.63 -15.44 12.26
N TYR A 84 8.42 -15.90 12.64
CA TYR A 84 8.25 -17.00 13.61
C TYR A 84 8.09 -18.39 12.94
N GLY A 85 7.96 -18.46 11.60
CA GLY A 85 7.74 -19.69 10.84
C GLY A 85 9.01 -20.45 10.45
N ARG A 86 10.20 -19.83 10.50
CA ARG A 86 11.49 -20.51 10.18
C ARG A 86 12.11 -21.32 11.32
N LYS A 87 11.32 -21.80 12.28
CA LYS A 87 11.73 -22.91 13.17
C LYS A 87 10.99 -24.18 12.80
N ASN A 88 11.21 -24.67 11.59
CA ASN A 88 10.96 -26.07 11.26
C ASN A 88 11.95 -26.54 10.20
N TYR A 89 13.24 -26.49 10.54
CA TYR A 89 14.23 -27.32 9.89
C TYR A 89 14.69 -28.40 10.86
N ARG A 90 14.23 -29.62 10.54
CA ARG A 90 14.94 -30.90 10.60
C ARG A 90 15.22 -31.49 11.98
N CYS A 91 14.41 -32.50 12.32
CA CYS A 91 14.99 -33.76 12.78
C CYS A 91 15.79 -34.41 11.65
#